data_AF-A0AAE0L2S0-F1
#
_entry.id   AF-A0AAE0L2S0-F1
#
_cell.length_a   1.000
_cell.length_b   1.000
_cell.length_c   1.000
_cell.angle_alpha   90.00
_cell.angle_beta   90.00
_cell.angle_gamma   90.00
#
_symmetry.space_group_name_H-M   'P 1'
#
loop_
_entity.id
_entity.type
_entity.pdbx_description
1 polymer ?
#
loop_
_entity_poly.entity_id
_entity_poly.type
_entity_poly.pdbx_seq_one_letter_code
_entity_poly.pdbx_strand_id
1 'polypeptide(L)'
;MQSNVALAREFLKDTDVSREQARYLVTEAMRAGVEGHRGEIFAARVAMASAALNGRDRVSAGDLRNAVELVILPRATLLEEEELPPLPPPPLPPPLPEDKDESDNEDEDADEEPKEVADAIPQEFMFDPEGVLLDKELLAFAQLAQHKKGKAGRANTKIFR
;
A
#
# COMPACT_ATOMS: atom_id res chain seq x y z
N MET A 1 2.50 1.67 29.24
CA MET A 1 3.94 1.99 29.09
C MET A 1 4.03 3.33 28.39
N GLN A 2 4.64 4.35 28.98
CA GLN A 2 4.94 5.59 28.26
C GLN A 2 6.31 5.42 27.60
N SER A 3 6.34 5.14 26.31
CA SER A 3 7.58 5.09 25.54
C SER A 3 8.11 6.51 25.38
N ASN A 4 9.17 6.86 26.10
CA ASN A 4 9.84 8.15 25.92
C ASN A 4 10.71 8.07 24.66
N VAL A 5 10.30 8.76 23.59
CA VAL A 5 11.00 8.79 22.30
C VAL A 5 12.45 9.27 22.44
N ALA A 6 12.74 10.15 23.41
CA ALA A 6 14.11 10.60 23.65
C ALA A 6 15.00 9.45 24.15
N LEU A 7 14.47 8.61 25.05
CA LEU A 7 15.18 7.44 25.56
C LEU A 7 15.42 6.42 24.45
N ALA A 8 14.40 6.14 23.63
CA ALA A 8 14.51 5.21 22.51
C ALA A 8 15.58 5.63 21.48
N ARG A 9 15.76 6.93 21.25
CA ARG A 9 16.83 7.45 20.37
C ARG A 9 18.23 7.18 20.92
N GLU A 10 18.40 7.16 22.24
CA GLU A 10 19.67 6.77 22.86
C GLU A 10 19.91 5.27 22.71
N PHE A 11 18.92 4.42 23.01
CA PHE A 11 19.02 2.96 22.80
C PHE A 11 19.33 2.58 21.35
N LEU A 12 18.78 3.31 20.38
CA LEU A 12 18.96 3.02 18.96
C LEU A 12 20.43 3.05 18.51
N LYS A 13 21.29 3.81 19.20
CA LYS A 13 22.73 3.91 18.87
C LYS A 13 23.46 2.59 19.09
N ASP A 14 23.00 1.82 20.09
CA ASP A 14 23.60 0.55 20.49
C ASP A 14 22.76 -0.65 20.05
N THR A 15 21.62 -0.42 19.38
CA THR A 15 20.74 -1.49 18.92
C THR A 15 21.28 -2.09 17.63
N ASP A 16 21.42 -3.42 17.62
CA ASP A 16 21.96 -4.13 16.46
C ASP A 16 21.02 -5.23 15.95
N VAL A 17 21.11 -5.52 14.66
CA VAL A 17 20.40 -6.59 13.97
C VAL A 17 21.41 -7.65 13.53
N SER A 18 21.18 -8.91 13.91
CA SER A 18 22.11 -9.97 13.55
C SER A 18 22.10 -10.23 12.04
N ARG A 19 23.18 -10.82 11.51
CA ARG A 19 23.25 -11.21 10.09
C ARG A 19 22.12 -12.16 9.70
N GLU A 20 21.70 -13.05 10.60
CA GLU A 20 20.60 -13.99 10.35
C GLU A 20 19.25 -13.26 10.27
N GLN A 21 19.04 -12.27 11.14
CA GLN A 21 17.83 -11.44 11.13
C GLN A 21 17.76 -10.55 9.89
N ALA A 22 18.89 -9.99 9.47
CA ALA A 22 18.98 -9.26 8.20
C ALA A 22 18.68 -10.17 7.01
N ARG A 23 19.23 -11.39 7.00
CA ARG A 23 18.94 -12.40 5.96
C ARG A 23 17.46 -12.77 5.93
N TYR A 24 16.82 -12.90 7.09
CA TYR A 24 15.39 -13.14 7.18
C TYR A 24 14.60 -12.02 6.49
N LEU A 25 14.85 -10.76 6.85
CA LEU A 25 14.16 -9.61 6.24
C LEU A 25 14.37 -9.52 4.72
N VAL A 26 15.58 -9.82 4.23
CA VAL A 26 15.86 -9.89 2.79
C VAL A 26 15.07 -11.01 2.13
N THR A 27 15.00 -12.18 2.76
CA THR A 27 14.25 -13.33 2.22
C THR A 27 12.76 -13.03 2.12
N GLU A 28 12.18 -12.40 3.14
CA GLU A 28 10.77 -11.99 3.12
C GLU A 28 10.51 -10.92 2.06
N ALA A 29 11.42 -9.94 1.91
CA ALA A 29 11.29 -8.92 0.87
C ALA A 29 11.37 -9.51 -0.54
N MET A 30 12.27 -10.49 -0.76
CA MET A 30 12.37 -11.21 -2.04
C MET A 30 11.10 -12.00 -2.34
N ARG A 31 10.53 -12.70 -1.35
CA ARG A 31 9.27 -13.45 -1.52
C ARG A 31 8.09 -12.55 -1.85
N ALA A 32 8.01 -11.38 -1.20
CA ALA A 32 6.99 -10.38 -1.46
C ALA A 32 7.17 -9.62 -2.79
N GLY A 33 8.24 -9.88 -3.55
CA GLY A 33 8.51 -9.18 -4.81
C GLY A 33 8.89 -7.71 -4.63
N VAL A 34 9.46 -7.32 -3.49
CA VAL A 34 9.83 -5.92 -3.26
C VAL A 34 10.98 -5.54 -4.18
N GLU A 35 10.79 -4.46 -4.95
CA GLU A 35 11.80 -3.98 -5.87
C GLU A 35 12.84 -3.07 -5.21
N GLY A 36 14.11 -3.38 -5.44
CA GLY A 36 15.26 -2.60 -4.97
C GLY A 36 15.53 -2.70 -3.46
N HIS A 37 16.69 -2.22 -3.03
CA HIS A 37 17.20 -2.48 -1.66
C HIS A 37 16.59 -1.63 -0.53
N ARG A 38 15.60 -0.78 -0.84
CA ARG A 38 15.06 0.15 0.15
C ARG A 38 14.12 -0.58 1.13
N GLY A 39 13.43 -1.63 0.70
CA GLY A 39 12.52 -2.36 1.59
C GLY A 39 13.25 -2.99 2.78
N GLU A 40 14.35 -3.67 2.51
CA GLU A 40 15.16 -4.41 3.46
C GLU A 40 15.89 -3.47 4.42
N ILE A 41 16.46 -2.37 3.90
CA ILE A 41 17.14 -1.36 4.72
C ILE A 41 16.15 -0.70 5.69
N PHE A 42 14.95 -0.37 5.22
CA PHE A 42 13.94 0.25 6.09
C PHE A 42 13.36 -0.77 7.08
N ALA A 43 13.20 -2.04 6.69
CA ALA A 43 12.70 -3.09 7.57
C ALA A 43 13.68 -3.31 8.74
N ALA A 44 14.99 -3.38 8.45
CA ALA A 44 16.01 -3.48 9.50
C ALA A 44 15.95 -2.27 10.47
N ARG A 45 15.80 -1.05 9.94
CA ARG A 45 15.66 0.17 10.77
C ARG A 45 14.41 0.16 11.63
N VAL A 46 13.28 -0.30 11.10
CA VAL A 46 12.02 -0.41 11.87
C VAL A 46 12.14 -1.47 12.96
N ALA A 47 12.77 -2.61 12.68
CA ALA A 47 13.01 -3.64 13.69
C ALA A 47 13.89 -3.11 14.84
N MET A 48 14.97 -2.39 14.52
CA MET A 48 15.83 -1.75 15.53
C MET A 48 15.08 -0.66 16.31
N ALA A 49 14.30 0.18 15.64
CA ALA A 49 13.49 1.20 16.29
C ALA A 49 12.42 0.60 17.22
N SER A 50 11.77 -0.49 16.81
CA SER A 50 10.81 -1.24 17.63
C SER A 50 11.47 -1.82 18.88
N ALA A 51 12.68 -2.40 18.75
CA ALA A 51 13.44 -2.89 19.91
C ALA A 51 13.81 -1.74 20.86
N ALA A 52 14.35 -0.64 20.32
CA ALA A 52 14.76 0.53 21.09
C ALA A 52 13.59 1.23 21.80
N LEU A 53 12.40 1.31 21.17
CA LEU A 53 11.18 1.83 21.79
C LEU A 53 10.71 1.01 22.99
N ASN A 54 11.09 -0.27 23.02
CA ASN A 54 10.84 -1.18 24.13
C ASN A 54 12.01 -1.23 25.13
N GLY A 55 13.01 -0.36 24.99
CA GLY A 55 14.19 -0.31 25.86
C GLY A 55 15.13 -1.51 25.71
N ARG A 56 15.11 -2.18 24.55
CA ARG A 56 15.97 -3.32 24.23
C ARG A 56 17.01 -2.90 23.19
N ASP A 57 18.22 -3.45 23.34
CA ASP A 57 19.36 -3.32 22.42
C ASP A 57 19.41 -4.47 21.38
N ARG A 58 18.61 -5.52 21.60
CA ARG A 58 18.51 -6.68 20.71
C ARG A 58 17.14 -6.78 20.06
N VAL A 59 17.15 -6.92 18.74
CA VAL A 59 15.97 -7.19 17.93
C VAL A 59 15.38 -8.56 18.28
N SER A 60 14.08 -8.61 18.53
CA SER A 60 13.32 -9.84 18.80
C SER A 60 12.51 -10.27 17.58
N ALA A 61 11.94 -11.48 17.63
CA ALA A 61 11.04 -11.96 16.57
C ALA A 61 9.80 -11.06 16.38
N GLY A 62 9.29 -10.45 17.45
CA GLY A 62 8.16 -9.51 17.37
C GLY A 62 8.52 -8.24 16.60
N ASP A 63 9.73 -7.73 16.79
CA ASP A 63 10.21 -6.54 16.06
C ASP A 63 10.40 -6.84 14.57
N LEU A 64 10.87 -8.03 14.22
CA LEU A 64 10.97 -8.48 12.82
C LEU A 64 9.60 -8.61 12.18
N ARG A 65 8.61 -9.17 12.88
CA ARG A 65 7.22 -9.23 12.40
C ARG A 65 6.68 -7.84 12.11
N ASN A 66 6.84 -6.89 13.05
CA ASN A 66 6.42 -5.51 12.86
C ASN A 66 7.11 -4.85 11.66
N ALA A 67 8.40 -5.14 11.45
CA ALA A 67 9.14 -4.64 10.31
C ALA A 67 8.61 -5.20 8.97
N VAL A 68 8.29 -6.49 8.90
CA VAL A 68 7.67 -7.08 7.71
C VAL A 68 6.32 -6.42 7.43
N GLU A 69 5.47 -6.31 8.45
CA GLU A 69 4.11 -5.77 8.32
C GLU A 69 4.09 -4.29 7.91
N LEU A 70 4.96 -3.46 8.50
CA LEU A 70 4.96 -2.02 8.27
C LEU A 70 5.82 -1.59 7.07
N VAL A 71 6.74 -2.43 6.61
CA VAL A 71 7.70 -2.06 5.56
C VAL A 71 7.61 -2.94 4.33
N ILE A 72 7.59 -4.25 4.50
CA ILE A 72 7.66 -5.20 3.37
C ILE A 72 6.29 -5.36 2.73
N LEU A 73 5.25 -5.69 3.50
CA LEU A 73 3.90 -5.93 2.98
C LEU A 73 3.34 -4.74 2.17
N PRO A 74 3.46 -3.47 2.61
CA PRO A 74 2.92 -2.33 1.84
C PRO A 74 3.69 -2.05 0.54
N ARG A 75 4.82 -2.75 0.31
CA ARG A 75 5.66 -2.64 -0.89
C ARG A 75 5.63 -3.93 -1.72
N ALA A 76 4.87 -4.93 -1.29
CA ALA A 76 4.78 -6.20 -2.00
C ALA A 76 4.16 -5.98 -3.38
N THR A 77 4.78 -6.56 -4.41
CA THR A 77 4.26 -6.56 -5.79
C THR A 77 3.73 -7.93 -6.18
N LEU A 78 4.28 -8.97 -5.56
CA LEU A 78 3.83 -10.35 -5.63
C LEU A 78 3.04 -10.62 -4.34
N LEU A 79 1.80 -10.13 -4.30
CA LEU A 79 0.81 -10.77 -3.46
C LEU A 79 0.31 -11.94 -4.30
N GLU A 80 0.75 -13.15 -3.99
CA GLU A 80 0.09 -14.35 -4.50
C GLU A 80 -1.37 -14.23 -4.05
N GLU A 81 -2.25 -13.88 -4.98
CA GLU A 81 -3.66 -14.19 -4.83
C GLU A 81 -3.68 -15.71 -4.67
N GLU A 82 -4.01 -16.20 -3.47
CA GLU A 82 -4.37 -17.60 -3.32
C GLU A 82 -5.48 -17.83 -4.34
N GLU A 83 -5.14 -18.50 -5.44
CA GLU A 83 -6.13 -19.06 -6.36
C GLU A 83 -6.97 -20.01 -5.51
N LEU A 84 -8.04 -19.47 -4.94
CA LEU A 84 -9.06 -20.25 -4.26
C LEU A 84 -9.45 -21.33 -5.27
N PRO A 85 -9.39 -22.63 -4.90
CA PRO A 85 -9.73 -23.70 -5.81
C PRO A 85 -11.12 -23.38 -6.38
N PRO A 86 -11.32 -23.53 -7.71
CA PRO A 86 -12.58 -23.17 -8.33
C PRO A 86 -13.71 -23.87 -7.56
N LEU A 87 -14.70 -23.08 -7.12
CA LEU A 87 -15.89 -23.62 -6.46
C LEU A 87 -16.44 -24.76 -7.34
N PRO A 88 -16.81 -25.90 -6.74
CA PRO A 88 -17.39 -27.00 -7.52
C PRO A 88 -18.60 -26.48 -8.30
N PRO A 89 -18.81 -26.93 -9.55
CA PRO A 89 -19.92 -26.46 -10.36
C PRO A 89 -21.24 -26.68 -9.62
N PRO A 90 -22.19 -25.73 -9.70
CA PRO A 90 -23.49 -25.90 -9.09
C PRO A 90 -24.15 -27.18 -9.61
N PRO A 91 -24.89 -27.93 -8.77
CA PRO A 91 -25.60 -29.13 -9.21
C PRO A 91 -26.54 -28.77 -10.36
N LEU A 92 -26.52 -29.60 -11.41
CA LEU A 92 -27.43 -29.47 -12.55
C LEU A 92 -28.89 -29.43 -12.05
N PRO A 93 -29.70 -28.46 -12.50
CA PRO A 93 -31.11 -28.46 -12.18
C PRO A 93 -31.77 -29.77 -12.65
N PRO A 94 -32.74 -30.31 -11.90
CA PRO A 94 -33.44 -31.51 -12.31
C PRO A 94 -34.13 -31.29 -13.67
N PRO A 95 -34.20 -32.32 -14.54
CA PRO A 95 -34.88 -32.20 -15.82
C PRO A 95 -36.34 -31.81 -15.59
N LEU A 96 -36.76 -30.71 -16.19
CA LEU A 96 -38.16 -30.31 -16.28
C LEU A 96 -38.92 -31.38 -17.09
N PRO A 97 -40.13 -31.78 -16.67
CA PRO A 97 -40.95 -32.65 -17.48
C PRO A 97 -41.34 -31.93 -18.79
N GLU A 98 -41.19 -32.63 -19.91
CA GLU A 98 -41.68 -32.20 -21.21
C GLU A 98 -43.22 -32.22 -21.19
N ASP A 99 -43.84 -31.04 -21.26
CA ASP A 99 -45.19 -30.90 -21.79
C ASP A 99 -45.17 -29.86 -22.92
N LYS A 100 -45.79 -30.24 -24.04
CA LYS A 100 -45.84 -29.52 -25.31
C LYS A 100 -46.99 -28.50 -25.37
N ASP A 101 -46.75 -27.50 -26.22
CA ASP A 101 -47.69 -26.60 -26.91
C ASP A 101 -48.30 -25.48 -26.03
N GLU A 102 -48.38 -24.19 -26.40
CA GLU A 102 -48.44 -23.51 -27.71
C GLU A 102 -48.14 -21.99 -27.51
N SER A 103 -47.44 -21.37 -28.48
CA SER A 103 -47.43 -19.95 -28.93
C SER A 103 -47.87 -18.78 -28.02
N ASP A 104 -47.04 -17.72 -27.92
CA ASP A 104 -47.21 -16.44 -28.64
C ASP A 104 -45.96 -15.53 -28.51
N ASN A 105 -45.80 -14.62 -29.48
CA ASN A 105 -44.73 -13.65 -29.70
C ASN A 105 -44.58 -12.62 -28.55
N GLU A 106 -43.36 -12.11 -28.36
CA GLU A 106 -43.03 -10.69 -28.58
C GLU A 106 -41.54 -10.45 -28.31
N ASP A 107 -40.85 -9.93 -29.34
CA ASP A 107 -39.52 -9.32 -29.26
C ASP A 107 -39.57 -8.07 -28.37
N GLU A 108 -38.62 -7.91 -27.46
CA GLU A 108 -38.08 -6.59 -27.09
C GLU A 108 -36.71 -6.75 -26.41
N ASP A 109 -35.67 -6.39 -27.17
CA ASP A 109 -34.31 -6.16 -26.73
C ASP A 109 -34.26 -5.13 -25.60
N ALA A 110 -33.59 -5.47 -24.50
CA ALA A 110 -33.06 -4.49 -23.56
C ALA A 110 -31.74 -5.00 -22.97
N ASP A 111 -30.64 -4.69 -23.68
CA ASP A 111 -29.29 -4.71 -23.15
C ASP A 111 -29.22 -3.78 -21.93
N GLU A 112 -29.22 -4.35 -20.72
CA GLU A 112 -28.81 -3.64 -19.51
C GLU A 112 -27.28 -3.66 -19.43
N GLU A 113 -26.64 -2.67 -20.04
CA GLU A 113 -25.26 -2.30 -19.71
C GLU A 113 -25.19 -1.94 -18.21
N PRO A 114 -24.26 -2.54 -17.43
CA PRO A 114 -23.98 -2.05 -16.09
C PRO A 114 -23.37 -0.65 -16.24
N LYS A 115 -24.13 0.38 -15.87
CA LYS A 115 -23.61 1.74 -15.75
C LYS A 115 -22.38 1.71 -14.85
N GLU A 116 -21.22 1.99 -15.43
CA GLU A 116 -20.02 2.40 -14.71
C GLU A 116 -20.42 3.55 -13.77
N VAL A 117 -20.61 3.23 -12.50
CA VAL A 117 -20.51 4.22 -11.43
C VAL A 117 -19.06 4.66 -11.43
N ALA A 118 -18.77 5.68 -12.25
CA ALA A 118 -17.56 6.46 -12.12
C ALA A 118 -17.34 6.74 -10.64
N ASP A 119 -16.11 6.56 -10.17
CA ASP A 119 -15.61 6.93 -8.84
C ASP A 119 -15.79 8.44 -8.61
N ALA A 120 -17.04 8.89 -8.52
CA ALA A 120 -17.41 10.21 -8.13
C ALA A 120 -17.06 10.29 -6.65
N ILE A 121 -15.87 10.82 -6.38
CA ILE A 121 -15.41 11.21 -5.05
C ILE A 121 -16.62 11.85 -4.34
N PRO A 122 -17.11 11.25 -3.23
CA PRO A 122 -18.30 11.75 -2.56
C PRO A 122 -18.12 13.24 -2.27
N GLN A 123 -19.17 14.04 -2.45
CA GLN A 123 -19.07 15.50 -2.26
C GLN A 123 -18.58 15.90 -0.86
N GLU A 124 -18.69 14.99 0.12
CA GLU A 124 -18.11 15.11 1.46
C GLU A 124 -16.56 15.25 1.48
N PHE A 125 -15.87 14.80 0.42
CA PHE A 125 -14.42 14.95 0.22
C PHE A 125 -14.04 16.19 -0.59
N MET A 126 -15.00 16.97 -1.10
CA MET A 126 -14.72 18.23 -1.78
C MET A 126 -14.49 19.33 -0.74
N PHE A 127 -13.23 19.59 -0.41
CA PHE A 127 -12.88 20.69 0.47
C PHE A 127 -13.02 22.02 -0.28
N ASP A 128 -13.93 22.88 0.19
CA ASP A 128 -14.07 24.24 -0.31
C ASP A 128 -12.79 25.04 0.04
N PRO A 129 -12.00 25.53 -0.94
CA PRO A 129 -10.73 26.20 -0.67
C PRO A 129 -10.88 27.44 0.21
N GLU A 130 -12.09 28.00 0.32
CA GLU A 130 -12.39 29.19 1.11
C GLU A 130 -12.72 28.87 2.59
N GLY A 131 -13.03 27.60 2.92
CA GLY A 131 -13.43 27.16 4.26
C GLY A 131 -12.39 26.36 5.04
N VAL A 132 -11.31 25.92 4.39
CA VAL A 132 -10.22 25.20 5.07
C VAL A 132 -9.39 26.19 5.88
N LEU A 133 -9.36 26.02 7.20
CA LEU A 133 -8.41 26.71 8.07
C LEU A 133 -6.98 26.25 7.70
N LEU A 134 -6.35 26.99 6.78
CA LEU A 134 -4.95 26.82 6.45
C LEU A 134 -4.09 27.08 7.69
N ASP A 135 -3.56 26.02 8.27
CA ASP A 135 -2.61 26.10 9.37
C ASP A 135 -1.37 26.88 8.90
N LYS A 136 -1.04 27.94 9.62
CA LYS A 136 0.10 28.83 9.32
C LYS A 136 1.42 28.06 9.33
N GLU A 137 1.53 27.02 10.16
CA GLU A 137 2.73 26.18 10.20
C GLU A 137 2.85 25.31 8.94
N LEU A 138 1.73 24.76 8.45
CA LEU A 138 1.71 23.98 7.21
C LEU A 138 2.04 24.84 5.99
N LEU A 139 1.53 26.07 5.94
CA LEU A 139 1.82 27.05 4.90
C LEU A 139 3.32 27.41 4.86
N ALA A 140 3.91 27.66 6.01
CA ALA A 140 5.34 27.93 6.13
C ALA A 140 6.18 26.73 5.67
N PHE A 141 5.78 25.51 6.04
CA PHE A 141 6.43 24.28 5.58
C PHE A 141 6.38 24.11 4.06
N ALA A 142 5.20 24.34 3.45
CA ALA A 142 5.04 24.24 1.99
C ALA A 142 5.87 25.29 1.24
N GLN A 143 5.94 26.52 1.75
CA GLN A 143 6.80 27.58 1.19
C GLN A 143 8.29 27.21 1.28
N LEU A 144 8.73 26.68 2.43
CA LEU A 144 10.09 26.16 2.60
C LEU A 144 10.41 25.00 1.63
N ALA A 145 9.44 24.14 1.33
CA ALA A 145 9.58 23.08 0.34
C ALA A 145 9.68 23.62 -1.09
N GLN A 146 8.91 24.65 -1.44
CA GLN A 146 8.97 25.29 -2.76
C GLN A 146 10.28 26.05 -2.98
N HIS A 147 10.83 26.71 -1.96
CA HIS A 147 12.13 27.38 -2.04
C HIS A 147 13.32 26.42 -2.24
N LYS A 148 13.15 25.12 -1.92
CA LYS A 148 14.17 24.08 -2.15
C LYS A 148 14.11 23.42 -3.54
N LYS A 149 13.04 23.62 -4.32
CA LYS A 149 12.95 23.06 -5.67
C LYS A 149 13.60 24.01 -6.67
N GLY A 150 14.91 23.86 -6.81
CA GLY A 150 15.74 24.60 -7.75
C GLY A 150 15.24 24.52 -9.19
N LYS A 151 15.36 25.66 -9.86
CA LYS A 151 15.23 25.90 -11.29
C LYS A 151 16.16 24.94 -12.07
N ALA A 152 15.62 23.83 -12.59
CA ALA A 152 16.35 22.93 -13.49
C ALA A 152 15.48 22.61 -14.71
N GLY A 153 16.00 22.91 -15.91
CA GLY A 153 15.50 22.33 -17.17
C GLY A 153 14.76 23.25 -18.15
N ARG A 154 15.28 24.43 -18.49
CA ARG A 154 14.99 25.05 -19.80
C ARG A 154 16.20 24.88 -20.71
N ALA A 155 16.36 23.67 -21.27
CA ALA A 155 17.33 23.42 -22.32
C ALA A 155 16.71 23.83 -23.67
N ASN A 156 17.13 24.98 -24.19
CA ASN A 156 16.90 25.35 -25.59
C ASN A 156 17.85 24.51 -26.47
N THR A 157 17.44 23.32 -26.88
CA THR A 157 18.12 22.62 -27.99
C THR A 157 17.54 23.11 -29.30
N LYS A 158 18.10 24.20 -29.83
CA LYS A 158 18.08 24.49 -31.26
C LYS A 158 19.53 24.67 -31.70
N ILE A 159 20.10 23.61 -32.25
CA ILE A 159 21.27 23.71 -33.14
C ILE A 159 20.84 23.00 -34.41
N PHE A 160 20.44 23.80 -35.39
CA PHE A 160 20.11 23.37 -36.75
C PHE A 160 21.40 23.13 -37.54
N ARG A 161 21.29 22.27 -38.55
CA ARG A 161 22.24 22.05 -39.64
C ARG A 161 22.19 23.21 -40.65
#